data_AF-B8ILG0-F1
#
_entry.id   AF-B8ILG0-F1
#
_cell.length_a   1.000
_cell.length_b   1.000
_cell.length_c   1.000
_cell.angle_alpha   90.00
_cell.angle_beta   90.00
_cell.angle_gamma   90.00
#
_symmetry.space_group_name_H-M   'P 1'
#
loop_
_entity.id
_entity.type
_entity.pdbx_description
1 polymer ?
#
loop_
_entity_poly.entity_id
_entity_poly.type
_entity_poly.pdbx_seq_one_letter_code
_entity_poly.pdbx_strand_id
1 'polypeptide(L)' 'MRLTLCLLACLAAGAARADDESECRDGITMIRAELAKPPAESLQRSLRKALRVAEREQGEGEFNECVDAVRDARKALGR' A
#
# COMPACT_ATOMS: atom_id res chain seq x y z
N MET A 1 5.69 18.81 32.38
CA MET A 1 5.84 17.40 31.95
C MET A 1 4.61 16.84 31.19
N ARG A 2 3.38 17.34 31.39
CA ARG A 2 2.20 16.89 30.62
C ARG A 2 2.14 17.41 29.17
N LEU A 3 2.61 18.65 28.94
CA LEU A 3 2.69 19.25 27.60
C LEU A 3 3.68 18.52 26.66
N THR A 4 4.77 17.99 27.22
CA THR A 4 5.79 17.25 26.47
C THR A 4 5.27 15.91 25.94
N LEU A 5 4.32 15.29 26.64
CA LEU A 5 3.76 13.98 26.27
C LEU A 5 2.76 14.09 25.09
N CYS A 6 2.02 15.19 24.98
CA CYS A 6 1.09 15.43 23.86
C CYS A 6 1.81 15.66 22.53
N LEU A 7 2.95 16.38 22.52
CA LEU A 7 3.70 16.61 21.29
C LEU A 7 4.30 15.31 20.70
N LEU A 8 4.75 14.38 21.56
CA LEU A 8 5.30 13.10 21.12
C LEU A 8 4.25 12.20 20.43
N ALA A 9 3.01 12.23 20.90
CA ALA A 9 1.92 11.42 20.32
C ALA A 9 1.51 11.90 18.92
N CYS A 10 1.49 13.21 18.67
CA CYS A 10 1.17 13.76 17.34
C CYS A 10 2.24 13.45 16.28
N LEU A 11 3.52 13.37 16.67
CA LEU A 11 4.62 13.02 15.76
C LEU A 11 4.55 11.56 15.30
N ALA A 12 4.14 10.63 16.16
CA ALA A 12 4.09 9.20 15.86
C ALA A 12 2.99 8.85 14.83
N ALA A 13 1.82 9.47 14.92
CA ALA A 13 0.72 9.22 13.97
C ALA A 13 1.02 9.76 12.56
N GLY A 14 1.75 10.88 12.46
CA GLY A 14 2.20 11.43 11.17
C GLY A 14 3.26 10.56 10.49
N ALA A 15 4.18 9.98 11.26
CA ALA A 15 5.20 9.08 10.74
C ALA A 15 4.60 7.81 10.13
N ALA A 16 3.69 7.13 10.85
CA ALA A 16 3.03 5.92 10.34
C ALA A 16 2.27 6.17 9.03
N ARG A 17 1.58 7.31 8.90
CA ARG A 17 0.88 7.66 7.65
C ARG A 17 1.83 7.94 6.48
N ALA A 18 2.99 8.55 6.73
CA ALA A 18 3.99 8.81 5.69
C ALA A 18 4.69 7.53 5.24
N ASP A 19 4.92 6.61 6.18
CA ASP A 19 5.46 5.28 5.88
C ASP A 19 4.46 4.48 5.02
N ASP A 20 3.16 4.47 5.39
CA ASP A 20 2.10 3.82 4.63
C ASP A 20 1.94 4.42 3.22
N GLU A 21 2.04 5.75 3.09
CA GLU A 21 1.96 6.44 1.79
C GLU A 21 3.11 6.01 0.87
N SER A 22 4.35 5.95 1.40
CA SER A 22 5.50 5.51 0.61
C SER A 22 5.37 4.04 0.23
N GLU A 23 5.00 3.17 1.18
CA GLU A 23 4.82 1.75 0.94
C GLU A 23 3.72 1.48 -0.11
N CYS A 24 2.61 2.23 -0.05
CA CYS A 24 1.55 2.20 -1.04
C CYS A 24 2.07 2.51 -2.46
N ARG A 25 2.81 3.62 -2.64
CA ARG A 25 3.36 4.03 -3.96
C ARG A 25 4.34 2.99 -4.53
N ASP A 26 5.22 2.48 -3.69
CA ASP A 26 6.21 1.47 -4.08
C ASP A 26 5.52 0.15 -4.44
N GLY A 27 4.52 -0.23 -3.64
CA GLY A 27 3.67 -1.39 -3.89
C GLY A 27 2.94 -1.31 -5.23
N ILE A 28 2.29 -0.19 -5.54
CA ILE A 28 1.63 0.04 -6.82
C ILE A 28 2.61 -0.08 -7.98
N THR A 29 3.80 0.52 -7.84
CA THR A 29 4.87 0.41 -8.85
C THR A 29 5.28 -1.04 -9.09
N MET A 30 5.44 -1.82 -8.02
CA MET A 30 5.72 -3.25 -8.10
C MET A 30 4.61 -4.02 -8.83
N ILE A 31 3.33 -3.79 -8.49
CA ILE A 31 2.20 -4.48 -9.12
C ILE A 31 2.16 -4.18 -10.63
N ARG A 32 2.37 -2.92 -11.03
CA ARG A 32 2.47 -2.55 -12.45
C ARG A 32 3.61 -3.27 -13.15
N ALA A 33 4.76 -3.36 -12.51
CA ALA A 33 5.92 -4.06 -13.06
C ALA A 33 5.67 -5.56 -13.24
N GLU A 34 5.01 -6.22 -12.28
CA GLU A 34 4.64 -7.64 -12.40
C GLU A 34 3.58 -7.88 -13.49
N LEU A 35 2.62 -6.96 -13.65
CA LEU A 35 1.64 -7.01 -14.75
C LEU A 35 2.26 -6.84 -16.14
N ALA A 36 3.44 -6.22 -16.24
CA ALA A 36 4.19 -6.10 -17.49
C ALA A 36 4.95 -7.40 -17.88
N LYS A 37 5.07 -8.39 -16.99
CA LYS A 37 5.82 -9.66 -17.19
C LYS A 37 4.94 -10.82 -17.68
N PRO A 38 4.01 -10.59 -18.62
CA PRO A 38 2.83 -11.43 -18.90
C PRO A 38 2.57 -12.61 -17.93
N PRO A 39 2.05 -12.36 -16.71
CA PRO A 39 1.84 -13.42 -15.72
C PRO A 39 0.73 -14.39 -16.16
N ALA A 40 0.72 -15.59 -15.55
CA ALA A 40 -0.38 -16.54 -15.71
C ALA A 40 -1.74 -15.86 -15.44
N GLU A 41 -2.79 -16.26 -16.18
CA GLU A 41 -4.07 -15.54 -16.20
C GLU A 41 -4.69 -15.38 -14.80
N SER A 42 -4.61 -16.40 -13.95
CA SER A 42 -5.09 -16.34 -12.55
C SER A 42 -4.35 -15.29 -11.73
N LEU A 43 -3.03 -15.24 -11.84
CA LEU A 43 -2.19 -14.24 -11.19
C LEU A 43 -2.46 -12.84 -11.78
N GLN A 44 -2.64 -12.72 -13.09
CA GLN A 44 -2.98 -11.47 -13.75
C GLN A 44 -4.29 -10.88 -13.21
N ARG A 45 -5.33 -11.72 -13.02
CA ARG A 45 -6.61 -11.28 -12.45
C ARG A 45 -6.45 -10.78 -11.01
N SER A 46 -5.70 -11.50 -10.18
CA SER A 46 -5.41 -11.10 -8.80
C SER A 46 -4.64 -9.77 -8.74
N LEU A 47 -3.60 -9.63 -9.54
CA LEU A 47 -2.79 -8.41 -9.60
C LEU A 47 -3.58 -7.20 -10.11
N ARG A 48 -4.42 -7.36 -11.15
CA ARG A 48 -5.29 -6.28 -11.64
C ARG A 48 -6.33 -5.85 -10.61
N LYS A 49 -6.88 -6.80 -9.83
CA LYS A 49 -7.81 -6.49 -8.74
C LYS A 49 -7.09 -5.68 -7.65
N ALA A 50 -5.95 -6.17 -7.17
CA ALA A 50 -5.16 -5.50 -6.14
C ALA A 50 -4.72 -4.10 -6.58
N LEU A 51 -4.25 -3.95 -7.83
CA LEU A 51 -3.86 -2.65 -8.40
C LEU A 51 -5.02 -1.65 -8.38
N ARG A 52 -6.22 -2.05 -8.83
CA ARG A 52 -7.39 -1.19 -8.86
C ARG A 52 -7.79 -0.70 -7.47
N VAL A 53 -7.73 -1.58 -6.46
CA VAL A 53 -8.04 -1.20 -5.08
C VAL A 53 -6.95 -0.24 -4.57
N ALA A 54 -5.68 -0.61 -4.69
CA ALA A 54 -4.57 0.24 -4.26
C ALA A 54 -4.59 1.65 -4.88
N GLU A 55 -4.84 1.77 -6.19
CA GLU A 55 -4.97 3.07 -6.88
C GLU A 55 -6.15 3.91 -6.35
N ARG A 56 -7.28 3.26 -6.03
CA ARG A 56 -8.44 3.94 -5.45
C ARG A 56 -8.12 4.46 -4.05
N GLU A 57 -7.63 3.59 -3.17
CA GLU A 57 -7.33 3.97 -1.78
C GLU A 57 -6.23 5.04 -1.73
N GLN A 58 -5.22 4.97 -2.62
CA GLN A 58 -4.22 6.03 -2.78
C GLN A 58 -4.86 7.38 -3.14
N GLY A 59 -5.84 7.38 -4.05
CA GLY A 59 -6.57 8.58 -4.46
C GLY A 59 -7.48 9.13 -3.35
N GLU A 60 -7.95 8.26 -2.45
CA GLU A 60 -8.76 8.61 -1.27
C GLU A 60 -7.91 9.03 -0.06
N GLY A 61 -6.58 8.79 -0.09
CA GLY A 61 -5.66 9.09 1.01
C GLY A 61 -5.69 8.04 2.13
N GLU A 62 -6.33 6.90 1.88
CA GLU A 62 -6.49 5.74 2.78
C GLU A 62 -5.29 4.80 2.59
N PHE A 63 -4.11 5.24 3.03
CA PHE A 63 -2.85 4.57 2.70
C PHE A 63 -2.68 3.21 3.39
N ASN A 64 -3.24 3.00 4.57
CA ASN A 64 -3.23 1.70 5.25
C ASN A 64 -4.05 0.65 4.47
N GLU A 65 -5.20 1.02 3.91
CA GLU A 65 -6.01 0.17 3.03
C GLU A 65 -5.29 -0.07 1.69
N CYS A 66 -4.57 0.92 1.17
CA CYS A 66 -3.70 0.72 0.03
C CYS A 66 -2.61 -0.33 0.32
N VAL A 67 -1.93 -0.24 1.45
CA VAL A 67 -0.90 -1.21 1.88
C VAL A 67 -1.50 -2.61 2.03
N ASP A 68 -2.72 -2.72 2.55
CA ASP A 68 -3.44 -4.00 2.61
C ASP A 68 -3.69 -4.61 1.22
N ALA A 69 -4.07 -3.79 0.23
CA ALA A 69 -4.22 -4.23 -1.16
C ALA A 69 -2.87 -4.65 -1.79
N VAL A 70 -1.80 -3.92 -1.50
CA VAL A 70 -0.43 -4.27 -1.92
C VAL A 70 0.00 -5.60 -1.31
N ARG A 71 -0.30 -5.85 -0.03
CA ARG A 71 -0.02 -7.11 0.65
C ARG A 71 -0.76 -8.29 0.00
N ASP A 72 -2.00 -8.10 -0.44
CA ASP A 72 -2.74 -9.13 -1.17
C ASP A 72 -2.10 -9.45 -2.52
N ALA A 73 -1.54 -8.46 -3.23
CA ALA A 73 -0.75 -8.70 -4.43
C ALA A 73 0.54 -9.49 -4.12
N ARG A 74 1.26 -9.16 -3.05
CA ARG A 74 2.47 -9.89 -2.62
C ARG A 74 2.16 -11.35 -2.30
N LYS A 75 1.08 -11.62 -1.57
CA LYS A 75 0.59 -12.99 -1.31
C LYS A 75 0.31 -13.76 -2.60
N ALA A 76 -0.35 -13.12 -3.58
CA ALA A 76 -0.61 -13.76 -4.88
C ALA A 76 0.68 -14.08 -5.65
N LEU A 77 1.74 -13.28 -5.47
CA LEU A 77 3.07 -13.51 -6.02
C LEU A 77 3.91 -14.53 -5.22
N GLY A 78 3.42 -14.98 -4.06
CA GLY A 78 4.17 -15.85 -3.15
C GLY A 78 5.30 -15.13 -2.40
N ARG A 79 5.13 -13.83 -2.10
CA ARG A 79 6.08 -12.99 -1.35
C ARG A 79 5.49 -12.50 -0.04
#